data_AF-A0A0L6JWB1-F1
#
_entry.id   AF-A0A0L6JWB1-F1
#
_cell.length_a   1.000
_cell.length_b   1.000
_cell.length_c   1.000
_cell.angle_alpha   90.00
_cell.angle_beta   90.00
_cell.angle_gamma   90.00
#
_symmetry.space_group_name_H-M   'P 1'
#
loop_
_entity.id
_entity.type
_entity.pdbx_description
1 polymer ?
#
loop_
_entity_poly.entity_id
_entity_poly.type
_entity_poly.pdbx_seq_one_letter_code
_entity_poly.pdbx_strand_id
1 'polypeptide(L)'
;MIKESIGGHVSPFAFAWKLIFTSITLGAGFQGGEVTPLFVIGSTLGNFLGDLLSISPSHLAALGLIGVFAGATNTPIASFILGVELFGGTGIEFLFATCAVSYFFSGHTGIYSSQKIGRSKYSLRDIPTNITLGNLSRKKKSHVLKTDFRLTGQLQFGKSSVELPVTHGLNLFRIKSSMKGLILNHHSFNPDGASWNSPPLAGKEKLIISPNCDEIYAVQVNEVYGKLDKVVLVNSNLFLDIKVNCTIVENSSEEITKVPTINDDDLTTKKLSGQFKWGTSSFELESNIGINIYRICVLGNTIRLNHSSYNADGHFYSLPPQNGQIAHRDLSVGTHVVTVDIGTSYGEKDIITIVNGHFFEDIEIQYKKINDEELDDSEEMDDLEEIVD
;
A
#
# COMPACT_ATOMS: atom_id res chain seq x y z
N MET A 1 -16.83 24.46 -23.16
CA MET A 1 -15.73 23.64 -23.74
C MET A 1 -16.18 22.37 -24.44
N ILE A 2 -16.78 21.35 -23.81
CA ILE A 2 -17.18 20.12 -24.55
C ILE A 2 -18.15 20.43 -25.69
N LYS A 3 -19.25 21.14 -25.39
CA LYS A 3 -20.22 21.59 -26.40
C LYS A 3 -19.56 22.45 -27.50
N GLU A 4 -18.64 23.34 -27.14
CA GLU A 4 -17.92 24.20 -28.08
C GLU A 4 -16.97 23.39 -28.98
N SER A 5 -16.32 22.35 -28.44
CA SER A 5 -15.44 21.45 -29.21
C SER A 5 -16.21 20.61 -30.22
N ILE A 6 -17.41 20.16 -29.85
CA ILE A 6 -18.34 19.49 -30.77
C ILE A 6 -18.78 20.48 -31.86
N GLY A 7 -18.99 21.74 -31.50
CA GLY A 7 -19.37 22.81 -32.42
C GLY A 7 -18.25 23.38 -33.29
N GLY A 8 -16.99 22.97 -33.12
CA GLY A 8 -15.88 23.52 -33.92
C GLY A 8 -15.32 24.87 -33.44
N HIS A 9 -15.71 25.36 -32.26
CA HIS A 9 -15.42 26.72 -31.80
C HIS A 9 -14.57 26.74 -30.53
N VAL A 10 -13.46 26.00 -30.53
CA VAL A 10 -12.52 25.93 -29.39
C VAL A 10 -11.12 26.37 -29.84
N SER A 11 -10.36 26.97 -28.91
CA SER A 11 -8.96 27.29 -29.14
C SER A 11 -8.14 26.02 -29.44
N PRO A 12 -7.32 25.98 -30.51
CA PRO A 12 -6.56 24.79 -30.93
C PRO A 12 -5.74 24.10 -29.83
N PHE A 13 -5.20 24.86 -28.88
CA PHE A 13 -4.37 24.34 -27.79
C PHE A 13 -5.11 24.19 -26.45
N ALA A 14 -6.44 24.26 -26.45
CA ALA A 14 -7.24 24.12 -25.23
C ALA A 14 -7.00 22.78 -24.52
N PHE A 15 -6.78 21.70 -25.28
CA PHE A 15 -6.48 20.38 -24.71
C PHE A 15 -5.18 20.39 -23.90
N ALA A 16 -4.14 21.05 -24.40
CA ALA A 16 -2.83 21.10 -23.77
C ALA A 16 -2.88 21.93 -22.47
N TRP A 17 -3.51 23.11 -22.53
CA TRP A 17 -3.71 23.94 -21.34
C TRP A 17 -4.55 23.22 -20.29
N LYS A 18 -5.63 22.56 -20.70
CA LYS A 18 -6.48 21.82 -19.76
C LYS A 18 -5.72 20.66 -19.13
N LEU A 19 -4.89 19.95 -19.89
CA LEU A 19 -4.02 18.88 -19.37
C LEU A 19 -3.04 19.43 -18.33
N ILE A 20 -2.33 20.52 -18.65
CA ILE A 20 -1.35 21.14 -17.76
C ILE A 20 -2.02 21.59 -16.46
N PHE A 21 -3.09 22.38 -16.53
CA PHE A 21 -3.74 22.89 -15.32
C PHE A 21 -4.36 21.78 -14.49
N THR A 22 -4.99 20.77 -15.12
CA THR A 22 -5.53 19.62 -14.38
C THR A 22 -4.41 18.86 -13.66
N SER A 23 -3.28 18.65 -14.34
CA SER A 23 -2.12 17.96 -13.74
C SER A 23 -1.52 18.74 -12.57
N ILE A 24 -1.40 20.07 -12.69
CA ILE A 24 -0.90 20.94 -11.61
C ILE A 24 -1.87 20.92 -10.43
N THR A 25 -3.18 21.07 -10.67
CA THR A 25 -4.19 21.09 -9.61
C THR A 25 -4.23 19.76 -8.85
N LEU A 26 -4.24 18.62 -9.55
CA LEU A 26 -4.19 17.30 -8.91
C LEU A 26 -2.83 17.05 -8.22
N GLY A 27 -1.73 17.45 -8.84
CA GLY A 27 -0.39 17.35 -8.27
C GLY A 27 -0.18 18.20 -7.01
N ALA A 28 -0.94 19.28 -6.86
CA ALA A 28 -0.98 20.12 -5.65
C ALA A 28 -1.88 19.57 -4.54
N GLY A 29 -2.54 18.42 -4.75
CA GLY A 29 -3.36 17.75 -3.73
C GLY A 29 -4.80 18.23 -3.64
N PHE A 30 -5.29 19.05 -4.57
CA PHE A 30 -6.70 19.42 -4.61
C PHE A 30 -7.57 18.24 -5.00
N GLN A 31 -8.55 17.92 -4.16
CA GLN A 31 -9.55 16.90 -4.45
C GLN A 31 -10.62 17.48 -5.39
N GLY A 32 -10.75 16.88 -6.58
CA GLY A 32 -11.75 17.26 -7.58
C GLY A 32 -12.05 16.11 -8.52
N GLY A 33 -13.16 16.20 -9.26
CA GLY A 33 -13.54 15.15 -10.22
C GLY A 33 -12.54 15.06 -11.38
N GLU A 34 -11.96 13.87 -11.58
CA GLU A 34 -10.96 13.60 -12.64
C GLU A 34 -11.61 13.33 -14.01
N VAL A 35 -12.86 12.87 -14.01
CA VAL A 35 -13.60 12.44 -15.22
C VAL A 35 -13.88 13.62 -16.16
N THR A 36 -14.45 14.70 -15.65
CA THR A 36 -14.84 15.86 -16.47
C THR A 36 -13.65 16.52 -17.15
N PRO A 37 -12.49 16.74 -16.49
CA PRO A 37 -11.28 17.20 -17.15
C PRO A 37 -10.83 16.28 -18.30
N LEU A 38 -10.88 14.95 -18.13
CA LEU A 38 -10.52 14.01 -19.20
C LEU A 38 -11.44 14.16 -20.41
N PHE A 39 -12.74 14.33 -20.19
CA PHE A 39 -13.68 14.58 -21.28
C PHE A 39 -13.36 15.86 -22.04
N VAL A 40 -13.05 16.95 -21.33
CA VAL A 40 -12.66 18.21 -21.96
C VAL A 40 -11.36 18.05 -22.74
N ILE A 41 -10.33 17.41 -22.16
CA ILE A 41 -9.04 17.19 -22.83
C ILE A 41 -9.23 16.38 -24.10
N GLY A 42 -9.97 15.26 -24.02
CA GLY A 42 -10.23 14.41 -25.17
C GLY A 42 -11.05 15.10 -26.25
N SER A 43 -12.14 15.79 -25.89
CA SER A 43 -13.00 16.44 -26.87
C SER A 43 -12.32 17.60 -27.59
N THR A 44 -11.50 18.37 -26.86
CA THR A 44 -10.73 19.48 -27.44
C THR A 44 -9.53 19.00 -28.26
N LEU A 45 -8.88 17.89 -27.88
CA LEU A 45 -7.86 17.24 -28.71
C LEU A 45 -8.46 16.70 -30.01
N GLY A 46 -9.61 16.05 -29.91
CA GLY A 46 -10.36 15.57 -31.07
C GLY A 46 -10.76 16.70 -32.01
N ASN A 47 -11.29 17.80 -31.48
CA ASN A 47 -11.60 18.99 -32.27
C ASN A 47 -10.37 19.52 -33.03
N PHE A 48 -9.24 19.68 -32.36
CA PHE A 48 -7.97 20.09 -32.98
C PHE A 48 -7.54 19.13 -34.11
N LEU A 49 -7.64 17.83 -33.88
CA LEU A 49 -7.33 16.81 -34.90
C LEU A 49 -8.33 16.80 -36.05
N GLY A 50 -9.61 17.14 -35.81
CA GLY A 50 -10.62 17.29 -36.84
C GLY A 50 -10.23 18.36 -37.85
N ASP A 51 -9.85 19.54 -37.36
CA ASP A 51 -9.38 20.64 -38.22
C ASP A 51 -8.10 20.24 -38.97
N LEU A 52 -7.14 19.60 -38.29
CA LEU A 52 -5.87 19.19 -38.89
C LEU A 52 -6.03 18.13 -39.99
N LEU A 53 -6.93 17.16 -39.77
CA LEU A 53 -7.17 16.04 -40.69
C LEU A 53 -8.29 16.33 -41.71
N SER A 54 -8.90 17.52 -41.65
CA SER A 54 -10.07 17.89 -42.46
C SER A 54 -11.25 16.93 -42.30
N ILE A 55 -11.45 16.41 -41.09
CA ILE A 55 -12.59 15.58 -40.70
C ILE A 55 -13.53 16.42 -39.84
N SER A 56 -14.83 16.13 -39.88
CA SER A 56 -15.84 16.82 -39.05
C SER A 56 -15.36 16.94 -37.59
N PRO A 57 -15.22 18.17 -37.06
CA PRO A 57 -14.72 18.40 -35.70
C PRO A 57 -15.61 17.75 -34.64
N SER A 58 -16.93 17.70 -34.89
CA SER A 58 -17.88 17.00 -34.01
C SER A 58 -17.59 15.51 -33.86
N HIS A 59 -17.24 14.84 -34.96
CA HIS A 59 -16.96 13.40 -34.98
C HIS A 59 -15.64 13.10 -34.26
N LEU A 60 -14.58 13.84 -34.58
CA LEU A 60 -13.29 13.63 -33.94
C LEU A 60 -13.29 14.08 -32.47
N ALA A 61 -14.05 15.11 -32.09
CA ALA A 61 -14.26 15.48 -30.69
C ALA A 61 -14.94 14.36 -29.89
N ALA A 62 -15.95 13.69 -30.46
CA ALA A 62 -16.59 12.54 -29.82
C ALA A 62 -15.62 11.36 -29.64
N LEU A 63 -14.88 11.00 -30.70
CA LEU A 63 -13.86 9.94 -30.63
C LEU A 63 -12.73 10.30 -29.65
N GLY A 64 -12.27 11.55 -29.65
CA GLY A 64 -11.22 12.04 -28.75
C GLY A 64 -11.65 11.98 -27.28
N LEU A 65 -12.88 12.40 -26.97
CA LEU A 65 -13.46 12.31 -25.62
C LEU A 65 -13.43 10.87 -25.11
N ILE A 66 -13.97 9.95 -25.90
CA ILE A 66 -14.10 8.54 -25.50
C ILE A 66 -12.75 7.83 -25.50
N GLY A 67 -11.88 8.13 -26.46
CA GLY A 67 -10.53 7.57 -26.55
C GLY A 67 -9.66 7.96 -25.36
N VAL A 68 -9.60 9.24 -25.00
CA VAL A 68 -8.83 9.68 -23.82
C VAL A 68 -9.38 9.04 -22.54
N PHE A 69 -10.71 9.00 -22.40
CA PHE A 69 -11.33 8.38 -21.22
C PHE A 69 -11.06 6.88 -21.13
N ALA A 70 -11.18 6.14 -22.24
CA ALA A 70 -10.91 4.70 -22.30
C ALA A 70 -9.46 4.37 -21.93
N GLY A 71 -8.50 5.15 -22.43
CA GLY A 71 -7.08 4.99 -22.13
C GLY A 71 -6.76 5.33 -20.67
N ALA A 72 -7.25 6.47 -20.17
CA ALA A 72 -6.97 6.94 -18.82
C ALA A 72 -7.60 6.05 -17.73
N THR A 73 -8.77 5.48 -17.99
CA THR A 73 -9.48 4.62 -17.03
C THR A 73 -9.20 3.14 -17.20
N ASN A 74 -8.60 2.71 -18.32
CA ASN A 74 -8.49 1.30 -18.71
C ASN A 74 -9.84 0.54 -18.72
N THR A 75 -10.92 1.22 -19.07
CA THR A 75 -12.26 0.60 -19.14
C THR A 75 -12.86 0.69 -20.55
N PRO A 76 -12.28 0.00 -21.56
CA PRO A 76 -12.66 0.18 -22.96
C PRO A 76 -14.14 -0.17 -23.23
N ILE A 77 -14.66 -1.20 -22.57
CA ILE A 77 -16.07 -1.63 -22.74
C ILE A 77 -17.02 -0.59 -22.15
N ALA A 78 -16.77 -0.15 -20.92
CA ALA A 78 -17.61 0.87 -20.27
C ALA A 78 -17.54 2.21 -21.03
N SER A 79 -16.35 2.60 -21.48
CA SER A 79 -16.14 3.81 -22.27
C SER A 79 -16.83 3.74 -23.63
N PHE A 80 -16.85 2.56 -24.27
CA PHE A 80 -17.58 2.34 -25.51
C PHE A 80 -19.10 2.49 -25.32
N ILE A 81 -19.67 1.85 -24.29
CA ILE A 81 -21.10 1.96 -23.96
C ILE A 81 -21.46 3.44 -23.69
N LEU A 82 -20.64 4.13 -22.90
CA LEU A 82 -20.80 5.56 -22.63
C LEU A 82 -20.78 6.38 -23.93
N GLY A 83 -19.87 6.07 -24.86
CA GLY A 83 -19.80 6.74 -26.16
C GLY A 83 -21.09 6.58 -26.97
N VAL A 84 -21.65 5.36 -27.00
CA VAL A 84 -22.92 5.08 -27.67
C VAL A 84 -24.08 5.82 -27.01
N GLU A 85 -24.09 5.92 -25.68
CA GLU A 85 -25.13 6.66 -24.94
C GLU A 85 -25.06 8.17 -25.20
N LEU A 86 -23.86 8.74 -25.25
CA LEU A 86 -23.66 10.19 -25.44
C LEU A 86 -23.83 10.65 -26.90
N PHE A 87 -23.40 9.84 -27.86
CA PHE A 87 -23.31 10.24 -29.27
C PHE A 87 -24.24 9.44 -30.20
N GLY A 88 -24.94 8.43 -29.67
CA GLY A 88 -25.79 7.54 -30.43
C GLY A 88 -25.02 6.40 -31.12
N GLY A 89 -25.74 5.60 -31.91
CA GLY A 89 -25.18 4.43 -32.61
C GLY A 89 -24.50 4.72 -33.95
N THR A 90 -24.49 5.97 -34.42
CA THR A 90 -23.85 6.32 -35.70
C THR A 90 -22.33 6.34 -35.54
N GLY A 91 -21.62 5.52 -36.32
CA GLY A 91 -20.15 5.39 -36.24
C GLY A 91 -19.68 4.55 -35.06
N ILE A 92 -20.50 3.60 -34.62
CA ILE A 92 -20.21 2.69 -33.49
C ILE A 92 -18.91 1.90 -33.69
N GLU A 93 -18.59 1.52 -34.93
CA GLU A 93 -17.34 0.86 -35.30
C GLU A 93 -16.11 1.72 -35.01
N PHE A 94 -16.20 3.02 -35.21
CA PHE A 94 -15.12 3.96 -34.91
C PHE A 94 -14.97 4.17 -33.40
N LEU A 95 -16.08 4.30 -32.66
CA LEU A 95 -16.05 4.36 -31.20
C LEU A 95 -15.38 3.12 -30.59
N PHE A 96 -15.75 1.93 -31.08
CA PHE A 96 -15.14 0.68 -30.63
C PHE A 96 -13.66 0.62 -30.94
N ALA A 97 -13.26 0.92 -32.18
CA ALA A 97 -11.87 0.94 -32.61
C ALA A 97 -11.04 1.93 -31.77
N THR A 98 -11.56 3.13 -31.52
CA THR A 98 -10.90 4.15 -30.71
C THR A 98 -10.70 3.68 -29.26
N CYS A 99 -11.71 3.07 -28.63
CA CYS A 99 -11.58 2.49 -27.29
C CYS A 99 -10.52 1.39 -27.25
N ALA A 100 -10.54 0.48 -28.22
CA ALA A 100 -9.60 -0.64 -28.28
C ALA A 100 -8.15 -0.16 -28.47
N VAL A 101 -7.90 0.72 -29.45
CA VAL A 101 -6.57 1.29 -29.71
C VAL A 101 -6.09 2.05 -28.48
N SER A 102 -6.91 2.95 -27.92
CA SER A 102 -6.50 3.72 -26.74
C SER A 102 -6.14 2.81 -25.55
N TYR A 103 -6.94 1.77 -25.30
CA TYR A 103 -6.66 0.80 -24.26
C TYR A 103 -5.35 0.03 -24.47
N PHE A 104 -5.01 -0.37 -25.70
CA PHE A 104 -3.75 -1.06 -25.96
C PHE A 104 -2.54 -0.12 -25.84
N PHE A 105 -2.68 1.14 -26.21
CA PHE A 105 -1.59 2.12 -26.12
C PHE A 105 -1.40 2.69 -24.71
N SER A 106 -2.43 2.69 -23.84
CA SER A 106 -2.29 3.13 -22.45
C SER A 106 -1.44 2.19 -21.57
N GLY A 107 -1.24 0.94 -22.01
CA GLY A 107 -0.50 -0.05 -21.24
C GLY A 107 -1.10 -0.30 -19.85
N HIS A 108 -0.29 -0.65 -18.86
CA HIS A 108 -0.77 -0.86 -17.47
C HIS A 108 -0.60 0.43 -16.65
N THR A 109 -1.16 1.53 -17.16
CA THR A 109 -1.19 2.82 -16.47
C THR A 109 -2.62 3.37 -16.52
N GLY A 110 -3.07 4.03 -15.46
CA GLY A 110 -4.42 4.58 -15.40
C GLY A 110 -4.62 5.38 -14.11
N ILE A 111 -5.72 6.13 -14.06
CA ILE A 111 -6.04 7.02 -12.94
C ILE A 111 -6.49 6.23 -11.69
N TYR A 112 -7.06 5.04 -11.88
CA TYR A 112 -7.53 4.18 -10.78
C TYR A 112 -6.45 3.19 -10.35
N SER A 113 -5.63 3.58 -9.37
CA SER A 113 -4.52 2.77 -8.86
C SER A 113 -4.95 1.42 -8.27
N SER A 114 -6.18 1.31 -7.75
CA SER A 114 -6.76 0.09 -7.17
C SER A 114 -7.23 -0.93 -8.20
N GLN A 115 -7.26 -0.57 -9.50
CA GLN A 115 -7.71 -1.47 -10.55
C GLN A 115 -6.81 -2.71 -10.64
N LYS A 116 -7.42 -3.90 -10.54
CA LYS A 116 -6.72 -5.19 -10.65
C LYS A 116 -6.43 -5.55 -12.11
N ILE A 117 -5.22 -6.02 -12.38
CA ILE A 117 -4.81 -6.51 -13.69
C ILE A 117 -5.15 -8.00 -13.78
N GLY A 118 -6.16 -8.34 -14.57
CA GLY A 118 -6.54 -9.74 -14.81
C GLY A 118 -5.62 -10.43 -15.82
N ARG A 119 -5.33 -9.76 -16.95
CA ARG A 119 -4.42 -10.25 -17.99
C ARG A 119 -3.48 -9.14 -18.45
N SER A 120 -2.24 -9.51 -18.75
CA SER A 120 -1.28 -8.60 -19.34
C SER A 120 -1.70 -8.23 -20.77
N LYS A 121 -1.70 -6.92 -21.08
CA LYS A 121 -1.96 -6.40 -22.43
C LYS A 121 -0.87 -6.77 -23.45
N TYR A 122 0.32 -7.17 -23.00
CA TYR A 122 1.45 -7.52 -23.87
C TYR A 122 2.00 -8.89 -23.50
N SER A 123 2.11 -9.79 -24.49
CA SER A 123 2.55 -11.18 -24.28
C SER A 123 3.98 -11.31 -23.76
N LEU A 124 4.83 -10.28 -23.93
CA LEU A 124 6.25 -10.32 -23.55
C LEU A 124 6.50 -9.94 -22.09
N ARG A 125 5.45 -9.59 -21.33
CA ARG A 125 5.58 -9.13 -19.94
C ARG A 125 4.66 -9.95 -19.06
N ASP A 126 5.27 -10.83 -18.27
CA ASP A 126 4.56 -11.60 -17.27
C ASP A 126 4.23 -10.68 -16.08
N ILE A 127 2.95 -10.41 -15.90
CA ILE A 127 2.44 -9.57 -14.82
C ILE A 127 1.68 -10.50 -13.89
N PRO A 128 2.02 -10.53 -12.58
CA PRO A 128 1.31 -11.36 -11.62
C PRO A 128 -0.18 -11.10 -11.68
N THR A 129 -0.98 -12.16 -11.78
CA THR A 129 -2.45 -12.05 -11.79
C THR A 129 -2.93 -11.40 -10.49
N ASN A 130 -3.93 -10.52 -10.58
CA ASN A 130 -4.56 -9.80 -9.45
C ASN A 130 -3.71 -8.70 -8.78
N ILE A 131 -2.54 -8.35 -9.32
CA ILE A 131 -1.85 -7.13 -8.87
C ILE A 131 -2.63 -5.87 -9.27
N THR A 132 -2.60 -4.84 -8.42
CA THR A 132 -3.20 -3.53 -8.75
C THR A 132 -2.26 -2.67 -9.60
N LEU A 133 -2.80 -1.76 -10.39
CA LEU A 133 -2.01 -0.80 -11.18
C LEU A 133 -1.03 0.02 -10.30
N GLY A 134 -1.47 0.42 -9.11
CA GLY A 134 -0.66 1.17 -8.16
C GLY A 134 0.57 0.39 -7.69
N ASN A 135 0.40 -0.88 -7.35
CA ASN A 135 1.50 -1.74 -6.88
C ASN A 135 2.50 -2.03 -8.01
N LEU A 136 2.03 -2.21 -9.25
CA LEU A 136 2.91 -2.36 -10.42
C LEU A 136 3.78 -1.12 -10.65
N SER A 137 3.21 0.09 -10.47
CA SER A 137 3.95 1.36 -10.57
C SER A 137 4.97 1.52 -9.42
N ARG A 138 4.60 1.12 -8.19
CA ARG A 138 5.46 1.21 -7.00
C ARG A 138 6.66 0.25 -7.05
N LYS A 139 6.51 -0.96 -7.59
CA LYS A 139 7.62 -1.92 -7.82
C LYS A 139 8.73 -1.36 -8.72
N LYS A 140 8.45 -0.31 -9.49
CA LYS A 140 9.43 0.41 -10.33
C LYS A 140 10.24 1.46 -9.56
N LYS A 141 9.78 1.86 -8.37
CA LYS A 141 10.34 2.92 -7.51
C LYS A 141 10.89 2.42 -6.17
N SER A 142 10.76 1.14 -5.82
CA SER A 142 11.39 0.61 -4.62
C SER A 142 12.91 0.69 -4.79
N HIS A 143 13.50 1.74 -4.23
CA HIS A 143 14.89 1.73 -3.80
C HIS A 143 15.02 0.60 -2.77
N VAL A 144 15.23 -0.63 -3.24
CA VAL A 144 15.68 -1.71 -2.39
C VAL A 144 17.11 -1.34 -2.00
N LEU A 145 17.25 -0.60 -0.90
CA LEU A 145 18.50 -0.54 -0.14
C LEU A 145 18.70 -1.93 0.46
N LYS A 146 19.22 -2.84 -0.37
CA LYS A 146 19.80 -4.09 0.09
C LYS A 146 21.22 -3.76 0.50
N THR A 147 21.43 -3.43 1.77
CA THR A 147 22.75 -3.12 2.29
C THR A 147 23.27 -4.36 3.01
N ASP A 148 24.10 -5.12 2.30
CA ASP A 148 25.01 -6.07 2.92
C ASP A 148 26.20 -5.27 3.46
N PHE A 149 26.37 -5.23 4.78
CA PHE A 149 27.50 -4.54 5.41
C PHE A 149 28.04 -5.32 6.61
N ARG A 150 29.27 -4.99 6.99
CA ARG A 150 29.96 -5.56 8.15
C ARG A 150 30.08 -4.48 9.20
N LEU A 151 29.56 -4.75 10.40
CA LEU A 151 29.75 -3.89 11.57
C LEU A 151 30.90 -4.43 12.40
N THR A 152 31.93 -3.61 12.61
CA THR A 152 33.12 -4.01 13.36
C THR A 152 32.88 -4.04 14.87
N GLY A 153 33.68 -4.82 15.60
CA GLY A 153 33.68 -4.77 17.07
C GLY A 153 34.00 -3.36 17.59
N GLN A 154 33.50 -2.99 18.76
CA GLN A 154 33.60 -1.63 19.30
C GLN A 154 35.03 -1.14 19.54
N LEU A 155 35.99 -2.05 19.78
CA LEU A 155 37.40 -1.73 19.98
C LEU A 155 38.23 -1.97 18.71
N GLN A 156 37.60 -2.36 17.60
CA GLN A 156 38.27 -2.51 16.31
C GLN A 156 38.15 -1.23 15.48
N PHE A 157 39.12 -1.04 14.57
CA PHE A 157 39.10 0.07 13.63
C PHE A 157 38.05 -0.18 12.52
N GLY A 158 36.95 0.57 12.55
CA GLY A 158 35.88 0.45 11.55
C GLY A 158 34.57 1.07 12.00
N LYS A 159 33.49 0.80 11.27
CA LYS A 159 32.13 1.23 11.63
C LYS A 159 31.47 0.15 12.49
N SER A 160 31.25 0.42 13.76
CA SER A 160 30.51 -0.46 14.68
C SER A 160 29.00 -0.23 14.65
N SER A 161 28.54 0.81 13.95
CA SER A 161 27.12 1.13 13.79
C SER A 161 26.78 1.69 12.41
N VAL A 162 25.50 1.62 12.06
CA VAL A 162 24.94 2.25 10.86
C VAL A 162 23.57 2.86 11.15
N GLU A 163 23.33 4.05 10.64
CA GLU A 163 22.01 4.69 10.67
C GLU A 163 21.15 4.11 9.53
N LEU A 164 19.95 3.66 9.85
CA LEU A 164 19.01 3.11 8.87
C LEU A 164 18.15 4.25 8.28
N PRO A 165 17.83 4.21 6.98
CA PRO A 165 16.92 5.18 6.40
C PRO A 165 15.52 4.97 6.97
N VAL A 166 14.89 6.06 7.40
CA VAL A 166 13.55 6.05 8.00
C VAL A 166 12.62 7.04 7.29
N THR A 167 11.33 6.75 7.35
CA THR A 167 10.24 7.66 6.97
C THR A 167 9.30 7.86 8.15
N HIS A 168 8.50 8.93 8.17
CA HIS A 168 7.50 9.11 9.23
C HIS A 168 6.48 7.95 9.23
N GLY A 169 6.17 7.40 10.40
CA GLY A 169 5.24 6.28 10.60
C GLY A 169 5.94 4.93 10.79
N LEU A 170 5.25 3.85 10.44
CA LEU A 170 5.72 2.49 10.66
C LEU A 170 6.80 2.10 9.64
N ASN A 171 8.00 1.77 10.12
CA ASN A 171 9.11 1.27 9.31
C ASN A 171 9.39 -0.19 9.67
N LEU A 172 9.52 -1.05 8.66
CA LEU A 172 9.81 -2.48 8.84
C LEU A 172 11.23 -2.78 8.34
N PHE A 173 12.07 -3.34 9.19
CA PHE A 173 13.43 -3.73 8.87
C PHE A 173 13.58 -5.25 8.97
N ARG A 174 13.78 -5.93 7.85
CA ARG A 174 14.20 -7.33 7.86
C ARG A 174 15.70 -7.39 8.07
N ILE A 175 16.10 -7.90 9.23
CA ILE A 175 17.51 -7.97 9.63
C ILE A 175 17.91 -9.43 9.75
N LYS A 176 18.95 -9.78 9.01
CA LYS A 176 19.63 -11.07 9.06
C LYS A 176 20.96 -10.91 9.79
N SER A 177 21.10 -11.62 10.91
CA SER A 177 22.35 -11.67 11.67
C SER A 177 22.85 -13.10 11.79
N SER A 178 24.16 -13.29 11.71
CA SER A 178 24.83 -14.59 11.89
C SER A 178 25.32 -14.83 13.31
N MET A 179 25.32 -13.80 14.17
CA MET A 179 25.91 -13.86 15.51
C MET A 179 25.15 -13.00 16.51
N LYS A 180 25.31 -13.28 17.81
CA LYS A 180 24.76 -12.48 18.92
C LYS A 180 25.45 -11.09 18.97
N GLY A 181 24.80 -10.13 19.60
CA GLY A 181 25.37 -8.81 19.89
C GLY A 181 25.04 -7.73 18.87
N LEU A 182 23.92 -7.86 18.15
CA LEU A 182 23.39 -6.82 17.29
C LEU A 182 22.19 -6.17 17.99
N ILE A 183 22.17 -4.83 18.05
CA ILE A 183 21.14 -4.06 18.74
C ILE A 183 20.60 -3.00 17.79
N LEU A 184 19.27 -2.91 17.69
CA LEU A 184 18.59 -1.84 16.98
C LEU A 184 18.14 -0.78 18.00
N ASN A 185 18.79 0.37 17.98
CA ASN A 185 18.50 1.50 18.85
C ASN A 185 17.55 2.47 18.13
N HIS A 186 16.52 2.93 18.84
CA HIS A 186 15.53 3.91 18.40
C HIS A 186 15.55 5.09 19.37
N HIS A 187 15.91 6.27 18.86
CA HIS A 187 16.05 7.48 19.66
C HIS A 187 15.27 8.65 19.05
N SER A 188 14.60 9.41 19.91
CA SER A 188 13.96 10.65 19.52
C SER A 188 14.88 11.86 19.67
N PHE A 189 14.52 12.95 18.99
CA PHE A 189 15.28 14.18 19.02
C PHE A 189 15.04 14.95 20.32
N ASN A 190 16.13 15.31 21.00
CA ASN A 190 16.15 16.14 22.18
C ASN A 190 16.55 17.58 21.82
N PRO A 191 15.66 18.58 21.98
CA PRO A 191 15.93 19.97 21.62
C PRO A 191 16.98 20.63 22.52
N ASP A 192 17.07 20.24 23.80
CA ASP A 192 17.93 20.93 24.80
C ASP A 192 19.43 20.68 24.56
N GLY A 193 19.77 19.60 23.85
CA GLY A 193 21.14 19.25 23.47
C GLY A 193 21.35 19.06 21.97
N ALA A 194 20.34 19.33 21.15
CA ALA A 194 20.31 19.04 19.71
C ALA A 194 20.82 17.62 19.36
N SER A 195 20.43 16.63 20.16
CA SER A 195 20.96 15.26 20.09
C SER A 195 19.85 14.22 20.07
N TRP A 196 20.14 13.00 19.62
CA TRP A 196 19.19 11.89 19.61
C TRP A 196 19.43 10.99 20.82
N ASN A 197 19.10 11.50 22.01
CA ASN A 197 19.27 10.79 23.28
C ASN A 197 17.95 10.66 24.08
N SER A 198 16.84 11.19 23.56
CA SER A 198 15.53 11.02 24.17
C SER A 198 14.96 9.64 23.80
N PRO A 199 14.21 8.99 24.70
CA PRO A 199 13.44 7.80 24.34
C PRO A 199 12.38 8.16 23.28
N PRO A 200 11.99 7.20 22.43
CA PRO A 200 10.95 7.41 21.44
C PRO A 200 9.59 7.61 22.10
N LEU A 201 8.71 8.39 21.44
CA LEU A 201 7.33 8.61 21.91
C LEU A 201 6.50 7.32 21.90
N ALA A 202 6.81 6.40 20.99
CA ALA A 202 6.14 5.11 20.85
C ALA A 202 7.14 4.03 20.42
N GLY A 203 6.99 2.82 20.96
CA GLY A 203 7.89 1.68 20.70
C GLY A 203 8.99 1.50 21.76
N LYS A 204 9.85 0.49 21.54
CA LYS A 204 10.99 0.19 22.42
C LYS A 204 12.22 0.98 21.98
N GLU A 205 12.91 1.62 22.92
CA GLU A 205 14.17 2.34 22.65
C GLU A 205 15.27 1.40 22.13
N LYS A 206 15.27 0.14 22.58
CA LYS A 206 16.27 -0.85 22.23
C LYS A 206 15.61 -2.18 21.91
N LEU A 207 15.97 -2.75 20.77
CA LEU A 207 15.55 -4.07 20.34
C LEU A 207 16.81 -4.92 20.15
N ILE A 208 16.93 -5.99 20.94
CA ILE A 208 18.04 -6.94 20.83
C ILE A 208 17.72 -7.90 19.69
N ILE A 209 18.67 -8.09 18.78
CA ILE A 209 18.49 -8.95 17.62
C ILE A 209 19.06 -10.33 17.94
N SER A 210 18.22 -11.35 17.78
CA SER A 210 18.56 -12.74 18.01
C SER A 210 19.71 -13.21 17.09
N PRO A 211 20.57 -14.15 17.54
CA PRO A 211 21.58 -14.73 16.67
C PRO A 211 20.96 -15.63 15.61
N ASN A 212 21.63 -15.79 14.47
CA ASN A 212 21.18 -16.67 13.38
C ASN A 212 19.73 -16.40 12.93
N CYS A 213 19.27 -15.15 13.08
CA CYS A 213 17.91 -14.76 12.79
C CYS A 213 17.76 -14.20 11.38
N ASP A 214 16.51 -14.25 10.90
CA ASP A 214 16.02 -13.60 9.69
C ASP A 214 14.64 -13.04 10.01
N GLU A 215 14.62 -11.96 10.77
CA GLU A 215 13.40 -11.44 11.41
C GLU A 215 13.08 -10.02 10.95
N ILE A 216 11.81 -9.64 11.05
CA ILE A 216 11.32 -8.31 10.73
C ILE A 216 11.10 -7.55 12.03
N TYR A 217 11.78 -6.43 12.17
CA TYR A 217 11.66 -5.51 13.29
C TYR A 217 10.83 -4.31 12.86
N ALA A 218 9.72 -4.10 13.57
CA ALA A 218 8.83 -2.97 13.35
C ALA A 218 9.19 -1.81 14.28
N VAL A 219 9.41 -0.63 13.70
CA VAL A 219 9.77 0.59 14.45
C VAL A 219 8.85 1.73 14.04
N GLN A 220 8.15 2.31 15.01
CA GLN A 220 7.30 3.48 14.81
C GLN A 220 8.14 4.74 14.89
N VAL A 221 8.41 5.38 13.75
CA VAL A 221 9.24 6.58 13.67
C VAL A 221 8.33 7.81 13.72
N ASN A 222 8.51 8.63 14.75
CA ASN A 222 7.76 9.87 14.92
C ASN A 222 8.62 11.07 14.52
N GLU A 223 7.97 12.22 14.36
CA GLU A 223 8.64 13.50 14.19
C GLU A 223 8.46 14.36 15.44
N VAL A 224 9.58 14.76 16.06
CA VAL A 224 9.59 15.59 17.27
C VAL A 224 10.43 16.83 16.99
N TYR A 225 9.84 18.00 17.17
CA TYR A 225 10.46 19.31 16.86
C TYR A 225 10.99 19.44 15.43
N GLY A 226 10.30 18.88 14.44
CA GLY A 226 10.71 18.97 13.03
C GLY A 226 11.83 18.01 12.63
N LYS A 227 12.15 17.04 13.50
CA LYS A 227 13.19 16.02 13.29
C LYS A 227 12.60 14.63 13.48
N LEU A 228 12.84 13.74 12.53
CA LEU A 228 12.48 12.34 12.66
C LEU A 228 13.33 11.66 13.74
N ASP A 229 12.73 10.68 14.41
CA ASP A 229 13.47 9.74 15.25
C ASP A 229 14.57 9.06 14.42
N LYS A 230 15.66 8.68 15.08
CA LYS A 230 16.75 7.93 14.48
C LYS A 230 16.67 6.47 14.86
N VAL A 231 16.91 5.63 13.86
CA VAL A 231 17.04 4.19 14.02
C VAL A 231 18.45 3.79 13.63
N VAL A 232 19.19 3.21 14.57
CA VAL A 232 20.62 2.90 14.42
C VAL A 232 20.86 1.45 14.79
N LEU A 233 21.49 0.72 13.88
CA LEU A 233 21.89 -0.65 14.11
C LEU A 233 23.34 -0.68 14.62
N VAL A 234 23.58 -1.36 15.74
CA VAL A 234 24.83 -1.31 16.49
C VAL A 234 25.35 -2.72 16.78
N ASN A 235 26.63 -2.95 16.54
CA ASN A 235 27.36 -4.11 17.05
C ASN A 235 27.83 -3.81 18.49
N SER A 236 27.33 -4.57 19.45
CA SER A 236 27.69 -4.47 20.86
C SER A 236 28.90 -5.33 21.25
N ASN A 237 29.40 -6.19 20.35
CA ASN A 237 30.61 -6.96 20.62
C ASN A 237 31.85 -6.06 20.63
N LEU A 238 32.75 -6.27 21.58
CA LEU A 238 33.99 -5.48 21.68
C LEU A 238 34.99 -5.80 20.57
N PHE A 239 35.15 -7.10 20.25
CA PHE A 239 36.22 -7.60 19.39
C PHE A 239 35.75 -8.46 18.23
N LEU A 240 34.46 -8.67 18.04
CA LEU A 240 33.94 -9.52 16.97
C LEU A 240 33.13 -8.69 15.99
N ASP A 241 33.33 -8.97 14.70
CA ASP A 241 32.60 -8.30 13.64
C ASP A 241 31.36 -9.10 13.26
N ILE A 242 30.27 -8.40 13.00
CA ILE A 242 29.01 -9.01 12.58
C ILE A 242 28.76 -8.66 11.11
N LYS A 243 28.53 -9.68 10.29
CA LYS A 243 27.96 -9.50 8.96
C LYS A 243 26.45 -9.37 9.08
N VAL A 244 25.93 -8.26 8.58
CA VAL A 244 24.51 -7.91 8.66
C VAL A 244 23.96 -7.76 7.24
N ASN A 245 22.82 -8.38 7.00
CA ASN A 245 21.98 -8.05 5.85
C ASN A 245 20.73 -7.35 6.37
N CYS A 246 20.55 -6.08 6.01
CA CYS A 246 19.36 -5.32 6.36
C CYS A 246 18.62 -4.94 5.09
N THR A 247 17.30 -5.17 5.08
CA THR A 247 16.42 -4.74 4.00
C THR A 247 15.20 -4.02 4.57
N ILE A 248 14.84 -2.89 3.96
CA ILE A 248 13.59 -2.21 4.29
C ILE A 248 12.47 -3.01 3.64
N VAL A 249 11.54 -3.48 4.46
CA VAL A 249 10.36 -4.21 4.02
C VAL A 249 9.26 -3.20 3.77
N GLU A 250 8.75 -3.14 2.54
CA GLU A 250 7.52 -2.40 2.30
C GLU A 250 6.39 -3.13 3.04
N ASN A 251 5.50 -2.36 3.69
CA ASN A 251 4.32 -2.80 4.45
C ASN A 251 3.31 -3.65 3.63
N SER A 252 3.67 -4.03 2.40
CA SER A 252 2.94 -4.82 1.42
C SER A 252 3.50 -6.24 1.21
N SER A 253 4.60 -6.63 1.88
CA SER A 253 5.28 -7.91 1.61
C SER A 253 4.70 -9.04 2.46
N GLU A 254 4.07 -10.03 1.80
CA GLU A 254 3.50 -11.27 2.35
C GLU A 254 4.52 -12.24 3.00
N GLU A 255 5.71 -11.78 3.39
CA GLU A 255 6.72 -12.64 4.03
C GLU A 255 6.95 -12.23 5.49
N ILE A 256 6.07 -12.68 6.38
CA ILE A 256 6.40 -12.83 7.81
C ILE A 256 6.41 -14.34 8.08
N THR A 257 7.55 -14.98 7.86
CA THR A 257 7.78 -16.38 8.27
C THR A 257 8.68 -16.44 9.48
N LYS A 258 8.06 -16.34 10.66
CA LYS A 258 8.10 -17.32 11.75
C LYS A 258 7.05 -16.85 12.76
N VAL A 259 5.86 -17.40 12.63
CA VAL A 259 4.75 -17.15 13.54
C VAL A 259 5.04 -17.93 14.82
N PRO A 260 4.84 -17.38 16.03
CA PRO A 260 4.83 -18.19 17.24
C PRO A 260 3.89 -19.39 17.02
N THR A 261 4.28 -20.57 17.47
CA THR A 261 3.47 -21.78 17.41
C THR A 261 2.28 -21.61 18.36
N ILE A 262 1.25 -20.89 17.90
CA ILE A 262 -0.03 -20.86 18.59
C ILE A 262 -0.74 -22.15 18.21
N ASN A 263 -1.09 -22.96 19.23
CA ASN A 263 -1.94 -24.14 19.05
C ASN A 263 -3.23 -23.72 18.32
N ASP A 264 -3.61 -24.45 17.27
CA ASP A 264 -4.76 -24.11 16.43
C ASP A 264 -6.10 -24.11 17.20
N ASP A 265 -6.14 -24.68 18.42
CA ASP A 265 -7.32 -24.76 19.28
C ASP A 265 -7.77 -23.41 19.91
N ASP A 266 -6.91 -22.37 19.86
CA ASP A 266 -7.19 -21.04 20.43
C ASP A 266 -7.74 -20.02 19.41
N LEU A 267 -7.88 -20.40 18.14
CA LEU A 267 -8.29 -19.49 17.08
C LEU A 267 -9.81 -19.27 17.06
N THR A 268 -10.23 -18.00 17.06
CA THR A 268 -11.63 -17.65 16.86
C THR A 268 -12.03 -17.87 15.42
N THR A 269 -13.02 -18.72 15.17
CA THR A 269 -13.52 -19.01 13.82
C THR A 269 -14.74 -18.15 13.47
N LYS A 270 -14.71 -17.53 12.29
CA LYS A 270 -15.80 -16.71 11.75
C LYS A 270 -16.08 -17.11 10.31
N LYS A 271 -17.36 -17.23 9.96
CA LYS A 271 -17.81 -17.43 8.58
C LYS A 271 -18.45 -16.15 8.04
N LEU A 272 -18.00 -15.70 6.88
CA LEU A 272 -18.48 -14.50 6.19
C LEU A 272 -19.20 -14.87 4.91
N SER A 273 -20.45 -14.45 4.75
CA SER A 273 -21.23 -14.69 3.54
C SER A 273 -20.78 -13.78 2.40
N GLY A 274 -21.00 -14.23 1.16
CA GLY A 274 -20.85 -13.37 -0.01
C GLY A 274 -21.78 -12.14 0.04
N GLN A 275 -21.39 -11.06 -0.61
CA GLN A 275 -22.08 -9.76 -0.58
C GLN A 275 -23.56 -9.81 -1.04
N PHE A 276 -23.92 -10.78 -1.89
CA PHE A 276 -25.29 -10.98 -2.37
C PHE A 276 -25.99 -12.18 -1.72
N LYS A 277 -25.39 -12.78 -0.70
CA LYS A 277 -26.00 -13.83 0.11
C LYS A 277 -26.49 -13.24 1.43
N TRP A 278 -27.57 -13.81 1.95
CA TRP A 278 -28.07 -13.42 3.26
C TRP A 278 -27.11 -13.91 4.35
N GLY A 279 -26.62 -12.99 5.18
CA GLY A 279 -25.66 -13.26 6.25
C GLY A 279 -24.77 -12.06 6.56
N THR A 280 -23.79 -12.25 7.46
CA THR A 280 -22.76 -11.25 7.76
C THR A 280 -21.61 -11.35 6.77
N SER A 281 -21.38 -10.31 5.98
CA SER A 281 -20.27 -10.23 5.01
C SER A 281 -19.02 -9.53 5.55
N SER A 282 -19.11 -8.94 6.75
CA SER A 282 -18.01 -8.29 7.43
C SER A 282 -18.15 -8.35 8.95
N PHE A 283 -17.05 -8.08 9.66
CA PHE A 283 -17.04 -7.88 11.11
C PHE A 283 -15.80 -7.08 11.54
N GLU A 284 -15.89 -6.45 12.69
CA GLU A 284 -14.80 -5.68 13.30
C GLU A 284 -13.88 -6.60 14.14
N LEU A 285 -12.56 -6.38 14.04
CA LEU A 285 -11.57 -6.97 14.92
C LEU A 285 -11.44 -6.14 16.19
N GLU A 286 -11.36 -6.82 17.33
CA GLU A 286 -11.16 -6.17 18.62
C GLU A 286 -9.77 -5.51 18.71
N SER A 287 -9.76 -4.20 18.95
CA SER A 287 -8.56 -3.36 18.89
C SER A 287 -8.45 -2.41 20.08
N ASN A 288 -7.20 -2.16 20.51
CA ASN A 288 -6.83 -1.16 21.52
C ASN A 288 -6.08 0.00 20.85
N ILE A 289 -6.04 1.18 21.46
CA ILE A 289 -5.19 2.29 20.97
C ILE A 289 -3.72 1.84 21.01
N GLY A 290 -2.97 2.13 19.95
CA GLY A 290 -1.58 1.70 19.77
C GLY A 290 -1.43 0.45 18.91
N ILE A 291 -0.32 -0.26 19.06
CA ILE A 291 0.04 -1.40 18.20
C ILE A 291 -0.81 -2.63 18.56
N ASN A 292 -1.43 -3.22 17.54
CA ASN A 292 -2.18 -4.47 17.65
C ASN A 292 -1.63 -5.45 16.61
N ILE A 293 -1.41 -6.70 17.03
CA ILE A 293 -0.92 -7.76 16.16
C ILE A 293 -1.99 -8.85 16.08
N TYR A 294 -2.32 -9.29 14.87
CA TYR A 294 -3.32 -10.33 14.64
C TYR A 294 -2.69 -11.47 13.84
N ARG A 295 -2.96 -12.70 14.25
CA ARG A 295 -2.81 -13.89 13.40
C ARG A 295 -4.15 -14.15 12.72
N ILE A 296 -4.17 -14.15 11.39
CA ILE A 296 -5.39 -14.36 10.58
C ILE A 296 -5.11 -15.48 9.57
N CYS A 297 -5.81 -16.60 9.71
CA CYS A 297 -5.83 -17.69 8.74
C CYS A 297 -7.07 -17.59 7.87
N VAL A 298 -6.87 -17.54 6.55
CA VAL A 298 -7.93 -17.39 5.56
C VAL A 298 -8.14 -18.72 4.83
N LEU A 299 -9.34 -19.27 4.96
CA LEU A 299 -9.73 -20.55 4.35
C LEU A 299 -10.65 -20.29 3.16
N GLY A 300 -10.19 -20.61 1.95
CA GLY A 300 -11.01 -20.57 0.73
C GLY A 300 -10.56 -19.54 -0.30
N ASN A 301 -10.83 -18.24 -0.07
CA ASN A 301 -10.55 -17.18 -1.05
C ASN A 301 -10.07 -15.89 -0.35
N THR A 302 -9.71 -14.86 -1.11
CA THR A 302 -9.14 -13.62 -0.57
C THR A 302 -10.17 -12.82 0.24
N ILE A 303 -9.77 -12.27 1.38
CA ILE A 303 -10.55 -11.33 2.19
C ILE A 303 -9.91 -9.94 2.13
N ARG A 304 -10.65 -8.90 2.53
CA ARG A 304 -10.12 -7.54 2.68
C ARG A 304 -10.14 -7.11 4.13
N LEU A 305 -9.01 -6.64 4.63
CA LEU A 305 -8.89 -5.94 5.89
C LEU A 305 -8.92 -4.43 5.61
N ASN A 306 -9.84 -3.73 6.26
CA ASN A 306 -10.02 -2.28 6.18
C ASN A 306 -9.58 -1.65 7.49
N HIS A 307 -8.75 -0.61 7.41
CA HIS A 307 -8.42 0.29 8.50
C HIS A 307 -9.03 1.64 8.20
N SER A 308 -9.91 2.11 9.08
CA SER A 308 -10.66 3.34 8.86
C SER A 308 -10.68 4.21 10.11
N SER A 309 -10.43 5.50 9.90
CA SER A 309 -10.50 6.54 10.92
C SER A 309 -11.86 7.23 10.89
N TYR A 310 -12.26 7.76 12.05
CA TYR A 310 -13.54 8.44 12.22
C TYR A 310 -13.56 9.78 11.47
N ASN A 311 -14.64 9.99 10.71
CA ASN A 311 -14.94 11.24 10.03
C ASN A 311 -15.99 12.03 10.82
N ALA A 312 -15.60 13.17 11.41
CA ALA A 312 -16.51 14.01 12.18
C ALA A 312 -17.65 14.61 11.35
N ASP A 313 -17.42 14.91 10.07
CA ASP A 313 -18.43 15.52 9.19
C ASP A 313 -19.49 14.51 8.72
N GLY A 314 -19.09 13.23 8.64
CA GLY A 314 -19.97 12.14 8.26
C GLY A 314 -20.57 11.39 9.44
N HIS A 315 -19.94 11.47 10.62
CA HIS A 315 -20.21 10.61 11.78
C HIS A 315 -20.05 9.11 11.50
N PHE A 316 -19.06 8.74 10.68
CA PHE A 316 -18.76 7.35 10.33
C PHE A 316 -17.27 7.13 10.05
N TYR A 317 -16.82 5.88 10.09
CA TYR A 317 -15.43 5.51 9.81
C TYR A 317 -15.17 5.42 8.30
N SER A 318 -14.60 6.47 7.72
CA SER A 318 -14.31 6.53 6.28
C SER A 318 -13.03 7.25 5.92
N LEU A 319 -12.36 7.90 6.87
CA LEU A 319 -11.08 8.54 6.60
C LEU A 319 -9.99 7.48 6.54
N PRO A 320 -8.96 7.68 5.71
CA PRO A 320 -7.78 6.83 5.77
C PRO A 320 -7.12 6.95 7.15
N PRO A 321 -6.44 5.89 7.61
CA PRO A 321 -5.75 5.91 8.89
C PRO A 321 -4.60 6.90 8.89
N GLN A 322 -4.28 7.41 10.08
CA GLN A 322 -3.15 8.31 10.28
C GLN A 322 -1.80 7.57 10.19
N ASN A 323 -0.68 8.29 10.25
CA ASN A 323 0.67 7.72 10.30
C ASN A 323 1.09 6.86 9.07
N GLY A 324 0.53 7.14 7.90
CA GLY A 324 0.94 6.49 6.63
C GLY A 324 0.53 5.02 6.54
N GLN A 325 -0.41 4.58 7.37
CA GLN A 325 -0.93 3.22 7.35
C GLN A 325 -1.81 2.96 6.13
N ILE A 326 -1.96 1.68 5.79
CA ILE A 326 -2.69 1.25 4.60
C ILE A 326 -4.17 1.10 4.97
N ALA A 327 -5.04 1.89 4.34
CA ALA A 327 -6.49 1.82 4.57
C ALA A 327 -7.12 0.47 4.17
N HIS A 328 -6.53 -0.22 3.19
CA HIS A 328 -7.06 -1.48 2.65
C HIS A 328 -5.94 -2.48 2.35
N ARG A 329 -6.05 -3.69 2.89
CA ARG A 329 -5.14 -4.81 2.63
C ARG A 329 -5.95 -6.04 2.25
N ASP A 330 -5.74 -6.57 1.04
CA ASP A 330 -6.30 -7.87 0.65
C ASP A 330 -5.38 -8.98 1.22
N LEU A 331 -5.96 -9.98 1.91
CA LEU A 331 -5.25 -11.15 2.43
C LEU A 331 -5.63 -12.36 1.59
N SER A 332 -4.61 -13.04 1.06
CA SER A 332 -4.74 -14.26 0.26
C SER A 332 -4.99 -15.50 1.14
N VAL A 333 -5.28 -16.65 0.53
CA VAL A 333 -5.47 -17.90 1.28
C VAL A 333 -4.18 -18.27 2.01
N GLY A 334 -4.29 -18.61 3.29
CA GLY A 334 -3.15 -18.93 4.15
C GLY A 334 -3.14 -18.14 5.45
N THR A 335 -2.05 -18.29 6.21
CA THR A 335 -1.86 -17.65 7.51
C THR A 335 -1.06 -16.38 7.38
N HIS A 336 -1.62 -15.28 7.89
CA HIS A 336 -1.05 -13.94 7.86
C HIS A 336 -0.87 -13.42 9.28
N VAL A 337 0.25 -12.74 9.53
CA VAL A 337 0.42 -11.90 10.71
C VAL A 337 0.25 -10.44 10.27
N VAL A 338 -0.69 -9.74 10.88
CA VAL A 338 -1.04 -8.36 10.53
C VAL A 338 -0.80 -7.48 11.74
N THR A 339 0.12 -6.55 11.62
CA THR A 339 0.37 -5.50 12.60
C THR A 339 -0.34 -4.22 12.14
N VAL A 340 -1.10 -3.61 13.04
CA VAL A 340 -1.83 -2.36 12.80
C VAL A 340 -1.61 -1.44 13.99
N ASP A 341 -1.33 -0.17 13.74
CA ASP A 341 -1.29 0.86 14.78
C ASP A 341 -2.62 1.63 14.80
N ILE A 342 -3.35 1.55 15.91
CA ILE A 342 -4.68 2.12 16.04
C ILE A 342 -4.56 3.51 16.67
N GLY A 343 -4.77 4.53 15.85
CA GLY A 343 -4.78 5.91 16.29
C GLY A 343 -6.15 6.34 16.82
N THR A 344 -6.21 7.62 17.19
CA THR A 344 -7.46 8.32 17.51
C THR A 344 -7.65 9.51 16.58
N SER A 345 -8.82 9.58 15.95
CA SER A 345 -9.23 10.68 15.09
C SER A 345 -10.49 11.32 15.65
N TYR A 346 -10.45 12.62 15.94
CA TYR A 346 -11.59 13.36 16.51
C TYR A 346 -12.16 12.77 17.81
N GLY A 347 -11.30 12.18 18.65
CA GLY A 347 -11.69 11.56 19.93
C GLY A 347 -12.16 10.11 19.82
N GLU A 348 -12.32 9.58 18.61
CA GLU A 348 -12.72 8.19 18.36
C GLU A 348 -11.54 7.35 17.90
N LYS A 349 -11.44 6.11 18.39
CA LYS A 349 -10.39 5.17 17.96
C LYS A 349 -10.64 4.69 16.53
N ASP A 350 -9.59 4.44 15.77
CA ASP A 350 -9.73 3.80 14.45
C ASP A 350 -10.30 2.38 14.56
N ILE A 351 -10.99 1.92 13.51
CA ILE A 351 -11.54 0.56 13.45
C ILE A 351 -10.81 -0.30 12.42
N ILE A 352 -10.78 -1.61 12.70
CA ILE A 352 -10.30 -2.63 11.78
C ILE A 352 -11.42 -3.58 11.45
N THR A 353 -11.77 -3.69 10.17
CA THR A 353 -12.87 -4.55 9.70
C THR A 353 -12.35 -5.55 8.69
N ILE A 354 -12.71 -6.82 8.85
CA ILE A 354 -12.53 -7.83 7.79
C ILE A 354 -13.82 -7.91 6.98
N VAL A 355 -13.68 -7.92 5.66
CA VAL A 355 -14.77 -7.94 4.69
C VAL A 355 -14.54 -9.06 3.67
N ASN A 356 -15.58 -9.87 3.44
CA ASN A 356 -15.65 -10.75 2.29
C ASN A 356 -16.02 -9.94 1.04
N GLY A 357 -15.05 -9.66 0.16
CA GLY A 357 -15.28 -8.87 -1.06
C GLY A 357 -15.99 -9.62 -2.20
N HIS A 358 -16.28 -10.91 -2.05
CA HIS A 358 -16.86 -11.73 -3.11
C HIS A 358 -18.38 -11.69 -3.10
N PHE A 359 -18.98 -11.78 -4.27
CA PHE A 359 -20.44 -11.62 -4.41
C PHE A 359 -21.22 -12.85 -3.91
N PHE A 360 -20.75 -14.07 -4.20
CA PHE A 360 -21.54 -15.28 -4.00
C PHE A 360 -20.86 -16.35 -3.14
N GLU A 361 -19.56 -16.22 -2.89
CA GLU A 361 -18.78 -17.22 -2.15
C GLU A 361 -18.77 -16.88 -0.66
N ASP A 362 -18.94 -17.90 0.18
CA ASP A 362 -18.72 -17.76 1.62
C ASP A 362 -17.25 -18.04 1.91
N ILE A 363 -16.69 -17.31 2.87
CA ILE A 363 -15.30 -17.48 3.30
C ILE A 363 -15.29 -17.77 4.79
N GLU A 364 -14.47 -18.73 5.18
CA GLU A 364 -14.20 -19.03 6.58
C GLU A 364 -12.83 -18.47 6.94
N ILE A 365 -12.74 -17.90 8.13
CA ILE A 365 -11.53 -17.31 8.64
C ILE A 365 -11.35 -17.74 10.09
N GLN A 366 -10.09 -17.81 10.49
CA GLN A 366 -9.69 -18.07 11.86
C GLN A 366 -8.74 -16.96 12.29
N TYR A 367 -8.94 -16.37 13.46
CA TYR A 367 -8.08 -15.27 13.91
C TYR A 367 -7.87 -15.26 15.42
N LYS A 368 -6.75 -14.69 15.85
CA LYS A 368 -6.44 -14.37 17.26
C LYS A 368 -5.63 -13.08 17.29
N LYS A 369 -5.92 -12.22 18.26
CA LYS A 369 -5.06 -11.08 18.60
C LYS A 369 -3.90 -11.60 19.45
N ILE A 370 -2.67 -11.33 19.03
CA ILE A 370 -1.46 -11.69 19.76
C ILE A 370 -1.22 -10.60 20.80
N ASN A 371 -1.18 -10.98 22.08
CA ASN A 371 -0.85 -10.07 23.17
C ASN A 371 0.66 -9.95 23.33
N ASP A 372 1.14 -8.82 23.85
CA ASP A 372 2.57 -8.54 24.02
C ASP A 372 3.28 -9.58 24.92
N GLU A 373 2.56 -10.26 25.82
CA GLU A 373 3.09 -11.31 26.71
C GLU A 373 3.39 -12.64 25.95
N GLU A 374 2.59 -13.02 24.95
CA GLU A 374 2.78 -14.26 24.17
C GLU A 374 3.97 -14.19 23.17
N LEU A 375 4.59 -13.02 23.03
CA LEU A 375 5.79 -12.81 22.21
C LEU A 375 7.08 -13.14 22.98
N ASP A 376 7.06 -13.09 24.32
CA ASP A 376 8.20 -13.42 25.20
C ASP A 376 8.27 -14.92 25.55
N ASP A 377 7.15 -15.64 25.53
CA ASP A 377 7.05 -17.08 25.92
C ASP A 377 7.79 -18.06 24.98
N SER A 378 8.54 -17.57 23.99
CA SER A 378 9.47 -18.41 23.22
C SER A 378 10.85 -18.58 23.89
N GLU A 379 11.07 -17.99 25.07
CA GLU A 379 12.32 -18.11 25.82
C GLU A 379 12.36 -19.22 26.91
N GLU A 380 11.26 -19.93 27.21
CA GLU A 380 11.30 -21.04 28.18
C GLU A 380 10.92 -22.39 27.54
N MET A 381 11.91 -23.11 27.01
CA MET A 381 11.85 -24.57 26.98
C MET A 381 13.25 -25.19 27.13
N ASP A 382 13.43 -25.75 28.33
CA ASP A 382 14.35 -26.79 28.79
C ASP A 382 15.84 -26.47 28.96
N ASP A 383 16.14 -26.08 30.20
CA ASP A 383 17.22 -26.67 31.00
C ASP A 383 17.31 -28.19 30.78
N LEU A 384 18.43 -28.65 30.23
CA LEU A 384 18.98 -29.97 30.50
C LEU A 384 20.43 -29.80 30.92
N GLU A 385 20.61 -29.47 32.21
CA GLU A 385 21.80 -29.90 32.95
C GLU A 385 21.78 -31.43 33.15
N GLU A 386 22.98 -31.99 33.26
CA GLU A 386 23.33 -33.38 33.56
C GLU A 386 23.16 -34.41 32.44
N ILE A 387 24.29 -34.79 31.81
CA ILE A 387 24.98 -36.05 32.13
C ILE A 387 26.48 -35.83 31.88
N VAL A 388 27.23 -35.83 32.98
CA VAL A 388 28.62 -36.30 33.00
C VAL A 388 28.54 -37.82 32.98
N ASP A 389 29.11 -38.44 31.96
CA ASP A 389 30.00 -39.62 32.05
C ASP A 389 30.74 -39.82 30.72
#